data_AF-A0A0N4XMM8-F1
#
_entry.id   AF-A0A0N4XMM8-F1
#
_cell.length_a   1.000
_cell.length_b   1.000
_cell.length_c   1.000
_cell.angle_alpha   90.00
_cell.angle_beta   90.00
_cell.angle_gamma   90.00
#
_symmetry.space_group_name_H-M   'P 1'
#
loop_
_entity.id
_entity.type
_entity.pdbx_description
1 polymer ?
#
loop_
_entity_poly.entity_id
_entity_poly.type
_entity_poly.pdbx_seq_one_letter_code
_entity_poly.pdbx_strand_id
1 'polypeptide(L)'
;MNVVQGLLSAVSPLSDGDFADRLNYCVTTVGLVLASAFISGWSFVGSPIQCWFPAYYKAHRLISGWWMEYALDYCYVQNTYFVPMTSVIPRNA
;
A
#
# COMPACT_ATOMS: atom_id res chain seq x y z
N MET A 1 -0.40 -28.88 11.57
CA MET A 1 -0.92 -28.81 10.18
C MET A 1 -0.48 -27.47 9.62
N ASN A 2 0.20 -27.45 8.48
CA ASN A 2 0.79 -26.23 7.92
C ASN A 2 -0.32 -25.33 7.38
N VAL A 3 -0.43 -24.10 7.90
CA VAL A 3 -1.47 -23.12 7.50
C VAL A 3 -1.47 -22.88 6.00
N VAL A 4 -0.27 -22.80 5.38
CA VAL A 4 -0.08 -22.65 3.93
C VAL A 4 -0.75 -23.77 3.14
N GLN A 5 -0.66 -25.00 3.65
CA GLN A 5 -1.22 -26.18 2.99
C GLN A 5 -2.75 -26.21 3.09
N GLY A 6 -3.32 -25.68 4.19
CA GLY A 6 -4.76 -25.48 4.32
C GLY A 6 -5.30 -24.42 3.36
N LEU A 7 -4.58 -23.31 3.20
CA LEU A 7 -4.95 -22.24 2.26
C LEU A 7 -4.87 -22.70 0.79
N LEU A 8 -3.83 -23.46 0.42
CA LEU A 8 -3.67 -24.01 -0.93
C LEU A 8 -4.78 -25.01 -1.27
N SER A 9 -5.18 -25.86 -0.32
CA SER A 9 -6.29 -26.78 -0.51
C SER A 9 -7.63 -26.05 -0.68
N ALA A 10 -7.84 -24.95 0.04
CA ALA A 10 -9.07 -24.16 -0.05
C ALA A 10 -9.27 -23.46 -1.41
N VAL A 11 -8.17 -23.12 -2.10
CA VAL A 11 -8.21 -22.46 -3.41
C VAL A 11 -8.09 -23.42 -4.60
N SER A 12 -7.80 -24.70 -4.32
CA SER A 12 -7.61 -25.71 -5.35
C SER A 12 -8.87 -25.90 -6.20
N PRO A 13 -8.74 -25.94 -7.54
CA PRO A 13 -9.92 -25.97 -8.39
C PRO A 13 -10.60 -27.34 -8.35
N LEU A 14 -11.88 -27.37 -8.00
CA LEU A 14 -12.68 -28.59 -8.01
C LEU A 14 -12.92 -29.08 -9.46
N SER A 15 -12.92 -30.40 -9.67
CA SER A 15 -13.04 -31.00 -11.00
C SER A 15 -14.37 -30.70 -11.70
N ASP A 16 -15.47 -30.58 -10.95
CA ASP A 16 -16.83 -30.49 -11.51
C ASP A 16 -17.35 -29.07 -11.81
N GLY A 17 -16.51 -28.03 -11.70
CA GLY A 17 -16.94 -26.64 -11.96
C GLY A 17 -16.79 -26.22 -13.43
N ASP A 18 -17.75 -25.44 -13.94
CA ASP A 18 -17.68 -24.80 -15.25
C ASP A 18 -16.65 -23.64 -15.27
N PHE A 19 -16.45 -23.01 -16.42
CA PHE A 19 -15.48 -21.93 -16.55
C PHE A 19 -15.84 -20.71 -15.69
N ALA A 20 -17.13 -20.37 -15.61
CA ALA A 20 -17.60 -19.19 -14.89
C ALA A 20 -17.42 -19.36 -13.37
N ASP A 21 -17.66 -20.56 -12.86
CA ASP A 21 -17.42 -20.91 -11.46
C ASP A 21 -15.94 -20.75 -11.12
N ARG A 22 -15.05 -21.36 -11.91
CA ARG A 22 -13.59 -21.31 -11.69
C ARG A 22 -13.03 -19.88 -11.73
N LEU A 23 -13.57 -19.03 -12.61
CA LEU A 23 -13.17 -17.64 -12.69
C LEU A 23 -13.44 -16.90 -11.37
N ASN A 24 -14.63 -17.10 -10.78
CA ASN A 24 -15.05 -16.36 -9.60
C ASN A 24 -14.38 -16.84 -8.31
N TYR A 25 -14.41 -18.15 -7.99
CA TYR A 25 -13.90 -18.60 -6.67
C TYR A 25 -12.38 -18.75 -6.64
N CYS A 26 -11.76 -19.16 -7.74
CA CYS A 26 -10.32 -19.44 -7.80
C CYS A 26 -9.56 -18.23 -8.37
N VAL A 27 -9.83 -17.87 -9.63
CA VAL A 27 -8.99 -16.88 -10.35
C VAL A 27 -9.12 -15.49 -9.72
N THR A 28 -10.34 -15.00 -9.47
CA THR A 28 -10.54 -13.68 -8.85
C THR A 28 -9.96 -13.64 -7.44
N THR A 29 -10.23 -14.64 -6.60
CA THR A 29 -9.70 -14.69 -5.22
C THR A 29 -8.17 -14.72 -5.20
N VAL A 30 -7.54 -15.60 -5.97
CA VAL A 30 -6.07 -15.67 -6.06
C VAL A 30 -5.51 -14.35 -6.61
N GLY A 31 -6.13 -13.78 -7.64
CA GLY A 31 -5.73 -12.49 -8.20
C GLY A 31 -5.78 -11.36 -7.17
N LEU A 32 -6.85 -11.26 -6.38
CA LEU A 32 -6.99 -10.26 -5.32
C LEU A 32 -5.96 -10.45 -4.20
N VAL A 33 -5.68 -11.70 -3.80
CA VAL A 33 -4.66 -12.00 -2.79
C VAL A 33 -3.26 -11.65 -3.28
N LEU A 34 -2.94 -11.95 -4.54
CA LEU A 34 -1.65 -11.57 -5.13
C LEU A 34 -1.52 -10.05 -5.26
N ALA A 35 -2.57 -9.37 -5.71
CA ALA A 35 -2.59 -7.91 -5.83
C ALA A 35 -2.43 -7.23 -4.46
N SER A 36 -3.13 -7.72 -3.43
CA SER A 36 -3.01 -7.16 -2.07
C SER A 36 -1.62 -7.39 -1.47
N ALA A 37 -1.05 -8.58 -1.66
CA ALA A 37 0.32 -8.89 -1.25
C ALA A 37 1.35 -8.01 -1.99
N PHE A 38 1.15 -7.77 -3.29
CA PHE A 38 2.02 -6.93 -4.10
C PHE A 38 1.97 -5.46 -3.63
N ILE A 39 0.78 -4.88 -3.48
CA ILE A 39 0.61 -3.50 -3.03
C ILE A 39 1.18 -3.32 -1.62
N SER A 40 0.87 -4.23 -0.70
CA SER A 40 1.37 -4.17 0.68
C SER A 40 2.89 -4.35 0.73
N GLY A 41 3.45 -5.25 -0.07
CA GLY A 41 4.90 -5.47 -0.17
C GLY A 41 5.64 -4.21 -0.61
N TRP A 42 5.07 -3.45 -1.54
CA TRP A 42 5.65 -2.18 -2.00
C TRP A 42 5.70 -1.12 -0.89
N SER A 43 4.73 -1.12 0.02
CA SER A 43 4.70 -0.23 1.18
C SER A 43 5.80 -0.53 2.22
N PHE A 44 6.39 -1.73 2.24
CA PHE A 44 7.44 -2.11 3.20
C PHE A 44 8.87 -1.99 2.67
N VAL A 45 9.07 -2.27 1.38
CA VAL A 45 10.42 -2.28 0.76
C VAL A 45 10.78 -0.91 0.18
N GLY A 46 9.77 -0.12 -0.22
CA GLY A 46 9.96 1.20 -0.82
C GLY A 46 9.49 2.35 0.08
N SER A 47 9.60 3.56 -0.46
CA SER A 47 8.96 4.74 0.12
C SER A 47 7.58 4.93 -0.53
N PRO A 48 6.46 4.64 0.17
CA PRO A 48 5.13 4.63 -0.43
C PRO A 48 4.66 6.02 -0.88
N ILE A 49 5.20 7.07 -0.28
CA ILE A 49 4.93 8.47 -0.62
C ILE A 49 6.22 9.28 -0.60
N GLN A 50 6.29 10.33 -1.41
CA GLN A 50 7.36 11.32 -1.42
C GLN A 50 6.77 12.70 -1.17
N CYS A 51 7.24 13.38 -0.13
CA CYS A 51 6.72 14.68 0.27
C CYS A 51 7.75 15.78 0.02
N TRP A 52 7.27 17.00 -0.21
CA TRP A 52 8.13 18.18 -0.29
C TRP A 52 8.40 18.71 1.12
N PHE A 53 9.68 18.78 1.49
CA PHE A 53 10.11 19.25 2.80
C PHE A 53 10.87 20.57 2.73
N PRO A 54 10.67 21.47 3.71
CA PRO A 54 11.50 22.66 3.89
C PRO A 54 13.00 22.35 3.99
N ALA A 55 13.84 23.27 3.51
CA ALA A 55 15.29 23.08 3.40
C ALA A 55 16.02 22.86 4.75
N TYR A 56 15.48 23.38 5.86
CA TYR A 56 16.10 23.23 7.19
C TYR A 56 16.02 21.81 7.75
N TYR A 57 15.11 20.96 7.25
CA TYR A 57 15.07 19.53 7.62
C TYR A 57 16.26 18.73 7.07
N LYS A 58 17.01 19.30 6.11
CA LYS A 58 18.22 18.69 5.52
C LYS A 58 19.51 18.98 6.31
N ALA A 59 19.46 19.83 7.35
CA ALA A 59 20.65 20.45 7.94
C ALA A 59 21.57 19.50 8.75
N HIS A 60 21.17 18.26 9.03
CA HIS A 60 22.00 17.31 9.75
C HIS A 60 22.09 15.96 9.00
N ARG A 61 23.11 15.88 8.13
CA ARG A 61 23.61 14.75 7.32
C ARG A 61 23.21 14.79 5.84
N LEU A 62 24.22 14.74 4.97
CA LEU A 62 24.19 14.74 3.49
C LEU A 62 23.33 13.64 2.83
N ILE A 63 22.68 12.79 3.63
CA ILE A 63 21.79 11.70 3.25
C ILE A 63 20.65 11.77 4.28
N SER A 64 19.43 12.06 3.84
CA SER A 64 18.18 12.19 4.62
C SER A 64 18.30 12.57 6.11
N GLY A 65 17.95 13.82 6.46
CA GLY A 65 17.84 14.21 7.86
C GLY A 65 16.80 13.38 8.62
N TRP A 66 17.04 13.08 9.90
CA TRP A 66 16.15 12.28 10.76
C TRP A 66 14.70 12.79 10.79
N TRP A 67 14.54 14.11 10.73
CA TRP A 67 13.22 14.76 10.67
C TRP A 67 12.49 14.51 9.34
N MET A 68 13.23 14.26 8.26
CA MET A 68 12.65 14.02 6.94
C MET A 68 12.00 12.65 6.87
N GLU A 69 12.69 11.62 7.35
CA GLU A 69 12.13 10.26 7.45
C GLU A 69 10.93 10.22 8.39
N TYR A 70 11.04 10.85 9.58
CA TYR A 70 9.92 10.96 10.51
C TYR A 70 8.69 11.65 9.90
N ALA A 71 8.90 12.78 9.21
CA ALA A 71 7.81 13.53 8.60
C ALA A 71 7.19 12.78 7.41
N LEU A 72 7.99 11.98 6.67
CA LEU A 72 7.51 11.11 5.60
C LEU A 72 6.56 10.04 6.15
N ASP A 73 6.97 9.34 7.20
CA ASP A 73 6.17 8.32 7.86
C ASP A 73 4.90 8.91 8.48
N TYR A 74 5.02 10.09 9.11
CA TYR A 74 3.87 10.79 9.67
C TYR A 74 2.84 11.15 8.60
N CYS A 75 3.29 11.66 7.45
CA CYS A 75 2.42 11.99 6.32
C CYS A 75 1.74 10.75 5.73
N TYR A 76 2.43 9.60 5.71
CA TYR A 76 1.87 8.34 5.22
C TYR A 76 0.78 7.77 6.13
N VAL A 77 0.94 7.89 7.45
CA VAL A 77 -0.01 7.34 8.43
C VAL A 77 -1.22 8.27 8.65
N GLN A 78 -1.04 9.59 8.55
CA GLN A 78 -2.12 10.56 8.73
C GLN A 78 -2.97 10.73 7.47
N ASN A 79 -4.25 11.07 7.64
CA ASN A 79 -5.13 11.36 6.51
C ASN A 79 -4.64 12.61 5.75
N THR A 80 -4.59 12.51 4.43
CA THR A 80 -4.25 13.62 3.53
C THR A 80 -5.49 14.06 2.76
N TYR A 81 -5.48 15.31 2.31
CA TYR A 81 -6.57 15.88 1.52
C TYR A 81 -6.00 16.61 0.29
N PHE A 82 -6.80 16.64 -0.78
CA PHE A 82 -6.44 17.33 -2.01
C PHE A 82 -7.05 18.73 -2.04
N VAL A 83 -6.23 19.72 -2.40
CA VAL A 83 -6.64 21.12 -2.61
C VAL A 83 -6.20 21.56 -4.01
N PRO A 84 -7.10 22.08 -4.85
CA PRO A 84 -6.72 22.69 -6.12
C PRO A 84 -5.73 23.84 -5.92
N MET A 85 -4.72 23.94 -6.77
CA MET A 85 -3.66 24.96 -6.68
C MET A 85 -4.19 26.42 -6.73
N THR A 86 -5.39 26.64 -7.26
CA THR A 86 -6.03 27.96 -7.36
C THR A 86 -6.88 28.33 -6.15
N SER A 87 -7.08 27.41 -5.21
CA SER A 87 -7.93 27.62 -4.04
C SER A 87 -7.11 27.95 -2.79
N VAL A 88 -7.70 28.73 -1.89
CA VAL A 88 -7.06 29.09 -0.61
C VAL A 88 -7.19 27.92 0.36
N ILE A 89 -6.11 27.58 1.06
CA ILE A 89 -6.11 26.54 2.10
C ILE A 89 -7.14 26.92 3.18
N PRO A 90 -8.11 26.06 3.50
CA PRO A 90 -9.11 26.34 4.52
C PRO A 90 -8.44 26.55 5.87
N ARG A 91 -8.81 27.62 6.59
CA ARG A 91 -8.21 27.97 7.89
C ARG A 91 -8.64 27.02 9.02
N ASN A 92 -9.73 26.28 8.81
CA ASN A 92 -10.26 25.30 9.75
C ASN A 92 -10.47 24.01 8.96
N ALA A 93 -9.52 23.09 9.06
CA ALA A 93 -9.60 21.74 8.53
C ALA A 93 -9.48 20.76 9.70
#